data_AF-A0A7L0TBP8-F1
#
_entry.id   AF-A0A7L0TBP8-F1
#
_cell.length_a   1.000
_cell.length_b   1.000
_cell.length_c   1.000
_cell.angle_alpha   90.00
_cell.angle_beta   90.00
_cell.angle_gamma   90.00
#
_symmetry.space_group_name_H-M   'P 1'
#
loop_
_entity.id
_entity.type
_entity.pdbx_description
1 polymer ?
#
loop_
_entity_poly.entity_id
_entity_poly.type
_entity_poly.pdbx_seq_one_letter_code
_entity_poly.pdbx_strand_id
1 'polypeptide(L)'
;NKVYSTAIAKTQKIWTAYLDSIMKVGQMQILRRQITNELNYSCRFDSKHLAAALENLNKAILADIEAHYQNPSLPYPKEDNTLLYEITAYLEAAGIHNPLNKIYITTKRLPYFPTVNFLFLISQFPKLQYNRNLGIV
;
A
#
# COMPACT_ATOMS: atom_id res chain seq x y z
N ASN A 1 29.48 -18.42 -9.57
CA ASN A 1 29.93 -17.01 -9.45
C ASN A 1 30.16 -16.27 -10.77
N LYS A 2 30.74 -16.85 -11.84
CA LYS A 2 30.90 -16.15 -13.14
C LYS A 2 29.59 -15.81 -13.87
N VAL A 3 28.58 -16.68 -13.81
CA VAL A 3 27.29 -16.46 -14.50
C VAL A 3 26.53 -15.28 -13.89
N TYR A 4 26.47 -15.21 -12.55
CA TYR A 4 25.82 -14.11 -11.82
C TYR A 4 26.48 -12.75 -12.10
N SER A 5 27.80 -12.66 -12.00
CA SER A 5 28.51 -11.40 -12.28
C SER A 5 28.36 -10.96 -13.74
N THR A 6 28.37 -11.91 -14.69
CA THR A 6 28.14 -11.63 -16.11
C THR A 6 26.71 -11.16 -16.38
N ALA A 7 25.72 -11.77 -15.72
CA ALA A 7 24.31 -11.36 -15.84
C ALA A 7 24.07 -9.95 -15.27
N ILE A 8 24.67 -9.63 -14.11
CA ILE A 8 24.62 -8.27 -13.55
C ILE A 8 25.23 -7.25 -14.50
N ALA A 9 26.41 -7.55 -15.06
CA ALA A 9 27.09 -6.63 -15.97
C ALA A 9 26.22 -6.29 -17.20
N LYS A 10 25.51 -7.28 -17.75
CA LYS A 10 24.58 -7.08 -18.89
C LYS A 10 23.33 -6.29 -18.54
N THR A 11 22.87 -6.38 -17.29
CA THR A 11 21.60 -5.80 -16.83
C THR A 11 21.76 -4.45 -16.13
N GLN A 12 22.99 -4.00 -15.90
CA GLN A 12 23.30 -2.79 -15.13
C GLN A 12 22.56 -1.54 -15.61
N LYS A 13 22.47 -1.31 -16.94
CA LYS A 13 21.76 -0.14 -17.50
C LYS A 13 20.26 -0.14 -17.19
N ILE A 14 19.64 -1.33 -17.18
CA ILE A 14 18.22 -1.50 -16.90
C ILE A 14 17.96 -1.33 -15.40
N TRP A 15 18.84 -1.92 -14.57
CA TRP A 15 18.68 -1.85 -13.12
C TRP A 15 18.78 -0.45 -12.55
N THR A 16 19.64 0.42 -13.09
CA THR A 16 19.74 1.81 -12.59
C THR A 16 18.43 2.57 -12.80
N ALA A 17 17.88 2.56 -14.02
CA ALA A 17 16.62 3.24 -14.31
C ALA A 17 15.43 2.65 -13.52
N TYR A 18 15.44 1.33 -13.32
CA TYR A 18 14.44 0.64 -12.51
C TYR A 18 14.55 1.01 -11.03
N LEU A 19 15.77 1.10 -10.50
CA LEU A 19 16.05 1.52 -9.13
C LEU A 19 15.56 2.94 -8.87
N ASP A 20 15.89 3.90 -9.74
CA ASP A 20 15.42 5.28 -9.60
C ASP A 20 13.89 5.36 -9.56
N SER A 21 13.21 4.56 -10.37
CA SER A 21 11.75 4.50 -10.42
C SER A 21 11.15 3.90 -9.14
N ILE A 22 11.70 2.76 -8.67
CA ILE A 22 11.25 2.12 -7.42
C ILE A 22 11.51 3.02 -6.22
N MET A 23 12.67 3.66 -6.14
CA MET A 23 13.02 4.55 -5.02
C MET A 23 12.05 5.73 -4.93
N LYS A 24 11.72 6.36 -6.07
CA LYS A 24 10.70 7.42 -6.11
C LYS A 24 9.35 6.92 -5.61
N VAL A 25 8.89 5.76 -6.08
CA VAL A 25 7.62 5.18 -5.63
C VAL A 25 7.67 4.88 -4.13
N GLY A 26 8.74 4.25 -3.65
CA GLY A 26 8.94 3.93 -2.23
C GLY A 26 8.89 5.18 -1.34
N GLN A 27 9.60 6.25 -1.72
CA GLN A 27 9.60 7.52 -1.00
C GLN A 27 8.20 8.16 -0.97
N MET A 28 7.47 8.16 -2.09
CA MET A 28 6.08 8.63 -2.14
C MET A 28 5.16 7.80 -1.24
N GLN A 29 5.34 6.47 -1.18
CA GLN A 29 4.56 5.62 -0.28
C GLN A 29 4.88 5.88 1.20
N ILE A 30 6.15 6.13 1.54
CA ILE A 30 6.55 6.52 2.90
C ILE A 30 5.88 7.84 3.28
N LEU A 31 5.95 8.86 2.42
CA LEU A 31 5.32 10.15 2.66
C LEU A 31 3.81 10.01 2.85
N ARG A 32 3.15 9.23 1.99
CA ARG A 32 1.71 8.99 2.11
C ARG A 32 1.32 8.28 3.41
N ARG A 33 2.15 7.35 3.89
CA ARG A 33 1.96 6.72 5.21
C ARG A 33 2.13 7.73 6.34
N GLN A 34 3.10 8.63 6.25
CA GLN A 34 3.28 9.71 7.24
C GLN A 34 2.07 10.64 7.28
N ILE A 35 1.57 11.07 6.11
CA ILE A 35 0.35 11.88 6.01
C ILE A 35 -0.84 11.15 6.63
N THR A 36 -1.01 9.86 6.31
CA THR A 36 -2.10 9.04 6.87
C THR A 36 -2.00 8.96 8.40
N ASN A 37 -0.80 8.77 8.95
CA ASN A 37 -0.58 8.73 10.39
C ASN A 37 -0.91 10.06 11.05
N GLU A 38 -0.51 11.18 10.45
CA GLU A 38 -0.84 12.51 10.96
C GLU A 38 -2.34 12.75 10.94
N LEU A 39 -3.02 12.49 9.81
CA LEU A 39 -4.48 12.62 9.71
C LEU A 39 -5.21 11.77 10.76
N ASN A 40 -4.74 10.54 10.99
CA ASN A 40 -5.30 9.65 12.01
C ASN A 40 -5.11 10.22 13.42
N TYR A 41 -3.91 10.73 13.71
CA TYR A 41 -3.58 11.34 14.98
C TYR A 41 -4.43 12.59 15.24
N SER A 42 -4.47 13.53 14.29
CA SER A 42 -5.30 14.74 14.40
C SER A 42 -6.78 14.40 14.56
N CYS A 43 -7.31 13.46 13.77
CA CYS A 43 -8.72 13.05 13.87
C CYS A 43 -9.05 12.44 15.24
N ARG A 44 -8.18 11.59 15.78
CA ARG A 44 -8.38 10.98 17.11
C ARG A 44 -8.26 11.97 18.25
N PHE A 45 -7.45 13.01 18.07
CA PHE A 45 -7.24 14.06 19.07
C PHE A 45 -8.38 15.09 19.04
N ASP A 46 -8.64 15.69 17.88
CA ASP A 46 -9.61 16.79 17.72
C ASP A 46 -11.06 16.31 17.59
N SER A 47 -11.28 15.08 17.12
CA SER A 47 -12.61 14.57 16.74
C SER A 47 -12.82 13.11 17.17
N LYS A 48 -12.52 12.82 18.44
CA LYS A 48 -12.53 11.45 19.00
C LYS A 48 -13.84 10.68 18.77
N HIS A 49 -15.00 11.34 18.88
CA HIS A 49 -16.29 10.69 18.66
C HIS A 49 -16.50 10.30 17.19
N LEU A 50 -16.10 11.17 16.25
CA LEU A 50 -16.17 10.88 14.82
C LEU A 50 -15.24 9.71 14.47
N ALA A 51 -14.01 9.73 14.96
CA ALA A 51 -13.06 8.65 14.75
C ALA A 51 -13.60 7.30 15.24
N ALA A 52 -14.20 7.27 16.44
CA ALA A 52 -14.83 6.07 16.99
C ALA A 52 -16.06 5.62 16.18
N ALA A 53 -16.90 6.55 15.74
CA ALA A 53 -18.08 6.24 14.92
C ALA A 53 -17.68 5.63 13.57
N LEU A 54 -16.71 6.23 12.88
CA LEU A 54 -16.19 5.73 11.60
C LEU A 54 -15.54 4.36 11.76
N GLU A 55 -14.74 4.15 12.81
CA GLU A 55 -14.07 2.87 13.06
C GLU A 55 -15.09 1.75 13.37
N ASN A 56 -16.11 2.04 14.18
CA ASN A 56 -17.17 1.09 14.50
C ASN A 56 -18.04 0.77 13.28
N LEU A 57 -18.41 1.79 12.50
CA LEU A 57 -19.20 1.60 11.28
C LEU A 57 -18.44 0.74 10.26
N ASN A 58 -17.16 1.02 10.03
CA ASN A 58 -16.32 0.21 9.14
C ASN A 58 -16.24 -1.26 9.60
N LYS A 59 -16.04 -1.49 10.91
CA LYS A 59 -16.01 -2.86 11.46
C LYS A 59 -17.35 -3.57 11.32
N ALA A 60 -18.46 -2.89 11.57
CA ALA A 60 -19.80 -3.46 11.43
C ALA A 60 -20.09 -3.88 9.98
N ILE A 61 -19.79 -3.01 9.01
CA ILE A 61 -19.99 -3.31 7.58
C ILE A 61 -19.14 -4.50 7.14
N LEU A 62 -17.86 -4.54 7.55
CA LEU A 62 -17.00 -5.68 7.22
C LEU A 62 -17.49 -6.99 7.84
N ALA A 63 -18.01 -6.94 9.08
CA ALA A 63 -18.59 -8.09 9.74
C ALA A 63 -19.86 -8.59 9.01
N ASP A 64 -20.73 -7.68 8.55
CA ASP A 64 -21.92 -8.03 7.77
C ASP A 64 -21.55 -8.67 6.42
N ILE A 65 -20.51 -8.13 5.75
CA ILE A 65 -19.96 -8.70 4.51
C ILE A 65 -19.41 -10.11 4.76
N GLU A 66 -18.62 -10.31 5.82
CA GLU A 66 -18.09 -11.62 6.18
C GLU A 66 -19.20 -12.62 6.50
N ALA A 67 -20.23 -12.19 7.24
CA ALA A 67 -21.38 -13.01 7.57
C ALA A 67 -22.15 -13.43 6.30
N HIS A 68 -22.30 -12.53 5.30
CA HIS A 68 -22.87 -12.88 4.01
C HIS A 68 -22.06 -13.94 3.25
N TYR A 69 -20.73 -13.86 3.28
CA TYR A 69 -19.88 -14.89 2.66
C TYR A 69 -20.03 -16.27 3.32
N GLN A 70 -20.32 -16.31 4.62
CA GLN A 70 -20.61 -17.56 5.35
C GLN A 70 -22.04 -18.06 5.11
N ASN A 71 -23.00 -17.14 5.03
CA ASN A 71 -24.40 -17.42 4.77
C ASN A 71 -24.99 -16.45 3.72
N PRO A 72 -25.13 -16.88 2.45
CA PRO A 72 -25.63 -16.04 1.36
C PRO A 72 -27.06 -15.51 1.54
N SER A 73 -27.82 -15.98 2.55
CA SER A 73 -29.15 -15.45 2.87
C SER A 73 -29.11 -14.11 3.63
N LEU A 74 -27.95 -13.71 4.18
CA LEU A 74 -27.77 -12.46 4.90
C LEU A 74 -27.58 -11.27 3.93
N PRO A 75 -27.84 -10.02 4.36
CA PRO A 75 -27.74 -8.87 3.47
C PRO A 75 -26.29 -8.56 3.06
N TYR A 76 -26.10 -8.16 1.80
CA TYR A 76 -24.83 -7.64 1.28
C TYR A 76 -25.08 -6.25 0.65
N PRO A 77 -24.18 -5.27 0.83
CA PRO A 77 -24.31 -3.98 0.15
C PRO A 77 -24.30 -4.18 -1.37
N LYS A 78 -25.43 -3.93 -2.03
CA LYS A 78 -25.57 -4.05 -3.48
C LYS A 78 -24.64 -3.05 -4.20
N GLU A 79 -24.27 -3.36 -5.45
CA GLU A 79 -23.35 -2.52 -6.25
C GLU A 79 -23.88 -1.11 -6.54
N ASP A 80 -25.20 -0.91 -6.50
CA ASP A 80 -25.87 0.39 -6.63
C ASP A 80 -25.81 1.24 -5.35
N ASN A 81 -25.31 0.68 -4.24
CA ASN A 81 -25.20 1.37 -2.96
C ASN A 81 -23.93 2.24 -2.88
N THR A 82 -24.10 3.56 -2.79
CA THR A 82 -23.00 4.53 -2.66
C THR A 82 -22.33 4.51 -1.28
N LEU A 83 -22.93 3.84 -0.30
CA LEU A 83 -22.48 3.82 1.10
C LEU A 83 -21.00 3.46 1.25
N LEU A 84 -20.54 2.39 0.56
CA LEU A 84 -19.14 1.96 0.64
C LEU A 84 -18.19 3.02 0.08
N TYR A 85 -18.59 3.71 -0.98
CA TYR A 85 -17.80 4.78 -1.60
C TYR A 85 -17.70 6.00 -0.68
N GLU A 86 -18.83 6.43 -0.13
CA GLU A 86 -18.90 7.59 0.78
C GLU A 86 -18.10 7.34 2.07
N ILE A 87 -18.31 6.18 2.71
CA ILE A 87 -17.58 5.82 3.94
C ILE A 87 -16.08 5.73 3.67
N THR A 88 -15.67 5.17 2.52
CA THR A 88 -14.25 5.10 2.14
C THR A 88 -13.64 6.49 2.07
N ALA A 89 -14.33 7.48 1.50
CA ALA A 89 -13.83 8.85 1.46
C ALA A 89 -13.63 9.45 2.87
N TYR A 90 -14.57 9.20 3.80
CA TYR A 90 -14.43 9.64 5.19
C TYR A 90 -13.30 8.92 5.94
N LEU A 91 -13.15 7.60 5.74
CA LEU A 91 -12.05 6.82 6.32
C LEU A 91 -10.70 7.28 5.79
N GLU A 92 -10.60 7.63 4.51
CA GLU A 92 -9.39 8.18 3.91
C GLU A 92 -9.03 9.54 4.48
N ALA A 93 -10.01 10.44 4.60
CA ALA A 93 -9.83 11.77 5.19
C ALA A 93 -9.43 11.70 6.68
N ALA A 94 -9.99 10.74 7.42
CA ALA A 94 -9.65 10.50 8.82
C ALA A 94 -8.34 9.71 9.02
N GLY A 95 -7.64 9.32 7.95
CA GLY A 95 -6.44 8.50 8.04
C GLY A 95 -6.69 7.07 8.57
N ILE A 96 -7.91 6.55 8.49
CA ILE A 96 -8.31 5.20 8.92
C ILE A 96 -8.26 4.25 7.72
N HIS A 97 -7.09 4.11 7.12
CA HIS A 97 -6.85 3.18 6.01
C HIS A 97 -5.37 2.80 5.91
N ASN A 98 -5.05 1.71 5.20
CA ASN A 98 -3.67 1.38 4.86
C ASN A 98 -3.35 1.81 3.43
N PRO A 99 -2.50 2.84 3.23
CA PRO A 99 -2.21 3.34 1.90
C PRO A 99 -1.52 2.32 0.98
N LEU A 100 -0.74 1.39 1.55
CA LEU A 100 -0.03 0.35 0.78
C LEU A 100 -0.97 -0.72 0.21
N ASN A 101 -2.15 -0.87 0.79
CA ASN A 101 -3.14 -1.86 0.33
C ASN A 101 -4.07 -1.29 -0.76
N LYS A 102 -4.01 0.02 -1.03
CA LYS A 102 -4.86 0.66 -2.04
C LYS A 102 -4.41 0.29 -3.45
N ILE A 103 -5.30 -0.34 -4.21
CA ILE A 103 -5.05 -0.71 -5.61
C ILE A 103 -5.31 0.52 -6.49
N TYR A 104 -4.25 1.02 -7.12
CA TYR A 104 -4.32 2.17 -8.03
C TYR A 104 -4.46 1.77 -9.49
N ILE A 105 -3.70 0.75 -9.88
CA ILE A 105 -3.59 0.29 -11.26
C ILE A 105 -3.60 -1.23 -11.21
N THR A 106 -4.51 -1.84 -11.96
CA THR A 106 -4.48 -3.27 -12.22
C THR A 106 -3.66 -3.50 -13.50
N THR A 107 -2.69 -4.41 -13.44
CA THR A 107 -1.85 -4.75 -14.60
C THR A 107 -1.99 -6.22 -14.95
N LYS A 108 -1.72 -6.56 -16.20
CA LYS A 108 -1.65 -7.97 -16.62
C LYS A 108 -0.54 -8.66 -15.85
N ARG A 109 -0.80 -9.88 -15.36
CA ARG A 109 0.19 -10.68 -14.64
C ARG A 109 1.37 -10.99 -15.56
N LEU A 110 2.53 -10.43 -15.25
CA LEU A 110 3.78 -10.74 -15.93
C LEU A 110 4.38 -12.02 -15.33
N PRO A 111 4.62 -13.07 -16.13
CA PRO A 111 5.30 -14.28 -15.67
C PRO A 111 6.68 -13.92 -15.09
N TYR A 112 7.07 -14.60 -14.01
CA TYR A 112 8.39 -14.43 -13.34
C TYR A 112 8.70 -13.03 -12.78
N PHE A 113 7.76 -12.07 -12.81
CA PHE A 113 7.98 -10.74 -12.25
C PHE A 113 8.42 -10.75 -10.78
N PRO A 114 7.85 -11.57 -9.87
CA PRO A 114 8.35 -11.67 -8.51
C PRO A 114 9.81 -12.17 -8.44
N THR A 115 10.17 -13.15 -9.27
CA THR A 115 11.53 -13.70 -9.35
C THR A 115 12.55 -12.65 -9.83
N VAL A 116 12.18 -11.87 -10.85
CA VAL A 116 13.02 -10.77 -11.35
C VAL A 116 13.21 -9.70 -10.28
N ASN A 117 12.15 -9.32 -9.55
CA ASN A 117 12.25 -8.37 -8.44
C ASN A 117 13.07 -8.90 -7.26
N PHE A 118 13.03 -10.20 -7.00
CA PHE A 118 13.87 -10.80 -5.98
C PHE A 118 15.37 -10.71 -6.35
N LEU A 119 15.71 -11.07 -7.59
CA LEU A 119 17.08 -10.95 -8.10
C LEU A 119 17.55 -9.49 -8.15
N PHE A 120 16.65 -8.57 -8.53
CA PHE A 120 16.89 -7.14 -8.46
C PHE A 120 17.32 -6.71 -7.07
N LEU A 121 16.50 -7.03 -6.06
CA LEU A 121 16.74 -6.63 -4.68
C LEU A 121 18.09 -7.13 -4.19
N ILE A 122 18.41 -8.40 -4.37
CA ILE A 122 19.72 -8.94 -3.95
C ILE A 122 20.88 -8.23 -4.65
N SER A 123 20.73 -7.87 -5.92
CA SER A 123 21.79 -7.22 -6.70
C SER A 123 21.99 -5.73 -6.37
N GLN A 124 20.93 -5.01 -6.01
CA GLN A 124 20.99 -3.57 -5.78
C GLN A 124 21.01 -3.18 -4.30
N PHE A 125 20.50 -4.02 -3.39
CA PHE A 125 20.45 -3.74 -1.96
C PHE A 125 21.82 -3.35 -1.37
N PRO A 126 22.95 -3.99 -1.72
CA PRO A 126 24.27 -3.58 -1.22
C PRO A 126 24.73 -2.19 -1.69
N LYS A 127 24.10 -1.63 -2.72
CA LYS A 127 24.42 -0.31 -3.27
C LYS A 127 23.63 0.81 -2.59
N LEU A 128 22.59 0.47 -1.84
CA LEU A 128 21.78 1.44 -1.13
C LEU A 128 22.53 1.95 0.09
N GLN A 129 22.53 3.27 0.28
CA GLN A 129 23.22 3.93 1.38
C GLN A 129 22.21 4.59 2.29
N TYR A 130 22.24 4.21 3.56
CA TYR A 130 21.39 4.84 4.56
C TYR A 130 21.77 6.31 4.76
N ASN A 131 20.80 7.20 4.57
CA ASN A 131 20.94 8.61 4.88
C ASN A 131 20.50 8.87 6.33
N ARG A 132 21.48 9.06 7.21
CA ARG A 132 21.26 9.31 8.64
C ARG A 132 20.45 10.57 8.93
N ASN A 133 20.55 11.59 8.06
CA ASN A 133 19.83 12.85 8.26
C ASN A 133 18.34 12.73 8.00
N LEU A 134 17.95 11.80 7.12
CA LEU A 134 16.56 11.58 6.72
C LEU A 134 15.93 10.36 7.39
N GLY A 135 16.73 9.49 8.03
CA GLY A 135 16.24 8.23 8.57
C GLY A 135 15.80 7.23 7.50
N ILE A 136 16.24 7.41 6.26
CA ILE A 136 15.75 6.70 5.06
C ILE A 136 16.95 6.15 4.27
N VAL A 137 16.74 5.01 3.60
CA VAL A 137 17.68 4.34 2.69
C VAL A 137 17.53 4.89 1.27
#